data_AF-I7KCE8-F1
#
_entry.id   AF-I7KCE8-F1
#
_cell.length_a   1.000
_cell.length_b   1.000
_cell.length_c   1.000
_cell.angle_alpha   90.00
_cell.angle_beta   90.00
_cell.angle_gamma   90.00
#
_symmetry.space_group_name_H-M   'P 1'
#
loop_
_entity.id
_entity.type
_entity.pdbx_description
1 polymer ?
#
loop_
_entity_poly.entity_id
_entity_poly.type
_entity_poly.pdbx_seq_one_letter_code
_entity_poly.pdbx_strand_id
1 'polypeptide(L)' 'MNLVSHQAALLAATMIESGIETIITEDGHLRRIPGITVANPYR' A
#
# COMPACT_ATOMS: atom_id res chain seq x y z
N MET A 1 -6.93 15.79 8.45
CA MET A 1 -7.00 15.07 7.16
C MET A 1 -5.57 14.63 6.83
N ASN A 2 -5.22 13.37 7.06
CA ASN A 2 -3.85 12.89 6.86
C ASN A 2 -3.68 12.46 5.40
N LEU A 3 -2.81 13.16 4.67
CA LEU A 3 -2.50 12.91 3.25
C LEU A 3 -1.70 11.61 3.10
N VAL A 4 -2.07 10.79 2.13
CA VAL A 4 -1.22 9.70 1.61
C VAL A 4 -0.08 10.35 0.81
N SER A 5 1.14 9.83 0.95
CA SER A 5 2.28 10.37 0.20
C SER A 5 2.11 10.16 -1.30
N HIS A 6 2.68 11.04 -2.13
CA HIS A 6 2.60 10.90 -3.60
C HIS A 6 3.15 9.54 -4.08
N GLN A 7 4.23 9.05 -3.46
CA GLN A 7 4.81 7.75 -3.75
C GLN A 7 3.86 6.59 -3.41
N ALA A 8 3.20 6.67 -2.25
CA ALA A 8 2.24 5.66 -1.83
C ALA A 8 1.01 5.59 -2.76
N ALA A 9 0.56 6.75 -3.26
CA ALA A 9 -0.52 6.81 -4.24
C ALA A 9 -0.13 6.18 -5.59
N LEU A 10 1.08 6.48 -6.09
CA LEU A 10 1.60 5.89 -7.33
C LEU A 10 1.75 4.37 -7.22
N LEU A 11 2.34 3.90 -6.12
CA LEU A 11 2.51 2.47 -5.85
C LEU A 11 1.16 1.74 -5.84
N ALA A 12 0.16 2.30 -5.16
CA ALA A 12 -1.17 1.70 -5.11
C ALA A 12 -1.84 1.64 -6.49
N ALA A 13 -1.70 2.69 -7.31
CA ALA A 13 -2.23 2.68 -8.68
C ALA A 13 -1.60 1.56 -9.51
N THR A 14 -0.27 1.42 -9.46
CA THR A 14 0.45 0.35 -10.18
C THR A 14 0.04 -1.05 -9.70
N MET A 15 -0.13 -1.23 -8.39
CA MET A 15 -0.62 -2.49 -7.82
C MET A 15 -2.01 -2.85 -8.34
N ILE A 16 -2.94 -1.89 -8.34
CA ILE A 16 -4.30 -2.09 -8.85
C ILE A 16 -4.29 -2.44 -10.35
N GLU A 17 -3.54 -1.70 -11.16
CA GLU A 17 -3.41 -1.95 -12.60
C GLU A 17 -2.79 -3.32 -12.91
N SER A 18 -1.89 -3.79 -12.04
CA SER A 18 -1.18 -5.05 -12.20
C SER A 18 -1.92 -6.25 -11.56
N GLY A 19 -3.08 -6.04 -10.93
CA GLY A 19 -3.80 -7.09 -10.20
C GLY A 19 -3.05 -7.61 -8.97
N ILE A 20 -2.18 -6.78 -8.38
CA ILE A 20 -1.41 -7.12 -7.18
C ILE A 20 -2.18 -6.64 -5.95
N GLU A 21 -2.67 -7.58 -5.15
CA GLU A 21 -3.50 -7.26 -3.99
C GLU A 21 -2.71 -7.08 -2.70
N THR A 22 -1.52 -7.68 -2.58
CA THR A 22 -0.74 -7.70 -1.34
C THR A 22 0.64 -7.10 -1.52
N ILE A 23 1.02 -6.21 -0.62
CA ILE A 23 2.39 -5.74 -0.45
C ILE A 23 2.97 -6.23 0.87
N ILE A 24 4.19 -6.77 0.81
CA ILE A 24 4.97 -7.15 1.99
C ILE A 24 5.90 -5.99 2.32
N THR A 25 5.70 -5.35 3.47
CA THR A 25 6.50 -4.20 3.91
C THR A 25 6.44 -4.01 5.42
N GLU A 26 7.51 -3.49 6.00
CA GLU A 26 7.50 -3.01 7.39
C GLU A 26 6.59 -1.79 7.57
N ASP A 27 6.33 -1.07 6.47
CA ASP A 27 5.75 0.26 6.53
C ASP A 27 4.23 0.28 6.68
N GLY A 28 3.78 0.75 7.84
CA GLY A 28 2.37 0.83 8.20
C GLY A 28 1.58 1.94 7.50
N HIS A 29 2.22 2.93 6.85
CA HIS A 29 1.47 4.06 6.27
C HIS A 29 0.60 3.65 5.07
N LEU A 30 0.96 2.56 4.40
CA LEU A 30 0.21 2.00 3.27
C LEU A 30 -1.11 1.32 3.68
N ARG A 31 -1.29 0.96 4.95
CA ARG A 31 -2.53 0.37 5.48
C ARG A 31 -3.77 1.27 5.32
N ARG A 32 -3.55 2.54 5.00
CA ARG A 32 -4.60 3.55 4.81
C ARG A 32 -5.18 3.55 3.39
N ILE A 33 -4.55 2.83 2.46
CA ILE A 33 -4.95 2.80 1.06
C ILE A 33 -6.01 1.70 0.90
N PRO A 34 -7.23 2.03 0.46
CA PRO A 34 -8.26 1.04 0.21
C PRO A 34 -7.86 0.10 -0.95
N GLY A 35 -8.21 -1.18 -0.83
CA GLY A 35 -8.01 -2.15 -1.92
C GLY A 35 -6.62 -2.79 -1.98
N ILE A 36 -5.72 -2.46 -1.04
CA ILE A 36 -4.44 -3.17 -0.88
C ILE A 36 -4.35 -3.84 0.48
N THR A 37 -3.75 -5.01 0.52
CA THR A 37 -3.41 -5.76 1.72
C THR A 37 -1.96 -5.48 2.08
N VAL A 38 -1.69 -5.06 3.32
CA VAL A 38 -0.33 -4.81 3.79
C VAL A 38 0.07 -5.88 4.80
N ALA A 39 1.00 -6.75 4.42
CA ALA A 39 1.60 -7.76 5.27
C ALA A 39 2.95 -7.25 5.81
N ASN A 40 3.14 -7.30 7.13
CA ASN A 40 4.44 -6.99 7.72
C ASN A 40 5.19 -8.31 8.01
N PRO A 41 6.37 -8.55 7.41
CA PRO A 41 7.07 -9.83 7.51
C PRO A 41 7.75 -10.09 8.86
N TYR A 42 7.78 -9.10 9.76
CA TYR A 42 8.36 -9.21 11.10
C TYR A 42 7.29 -9.23 12.21
N ARG A 43 6.02 -9.37 11.81
CA ARG A 43 4.88 -9.55 12.71
C ARG A 43 4.34 -10.96 12.67
#